data_AF-A0A3M6FKZ0-F1
#
_entry.id   AF-A0A3M6FKZ0-F1
#
_cell.length_a   1.000
_cell.length_b   1.000
_cell.length_c   1.000
_cell.angle_alpha   90.00
_cell.angle_beta   90.00
_cell.angle_gamma   90.00
#
_symmetry.space_group_name_H-M   'P 1'
#
loop_
_entity.id
_entity.type
_entity.pdbx_description
1 polymer ?
#
loop_
_entity_poly.entity_id
_entity_poly.type
_entity_poly.pdbx_seq_one_letter_code
_entity_poly.pdbx_strand_id
1 'polypeptide(L)'
;MPDMNSAWSRTAKPFTSSRNNQVGAMKDFLPAFWAVIPAAGIGARMAADRPKQYLQLGGLTILEHSLLCFLDHPRLKGLVISLAVDDPYWAALPCAKDARIQRVDGGSERSGSVLNALLHLHAQG
;
A
#
# COMPACT_ATOMS: atom_id res chain seq x y z
N MET A 1 -31.77 30.15 -3.85
CA MET A 1 -30.67 29.17 -3.73
C MET A 1 -29.37 29.95 -3.65
N PRO A 2 -28.71 30.03 -2.49
CA PRO A 2 -27.43 30.74 -2.37
C PRO A 2 -26.27 29.83 -2.82
N ASP A 3 -25.26 30.44 -3.42
CA ASP A 3 -24.04 29.78 -3.86
C ASP A 3 -23.27 29.17 -2.67
N MET A 4 -22.59 28.06 -2.94
CA MET A 4 -21.85 27.27 -1.95
C MET A 4 -20.34 27.49 -2.06
N ASN A 5 -19.89 28.62 -2.63
CA ASN A 5 -18.49 28.86 -2.99
C ASN A 5 -17.78 29.95 -2.18
N SER A 6 -18.43 30.57 -1.19
CA SER A 6 -17.82 31.63 -0.38
C SER A 6 -17.14 31.16 0.92
N ALA A 7 -17.13 29.85 1.24
CA ALA A 7 -16.67 29.34 2.54
C ALA A 7 -15.15 29.03 2.67
N TRP A 8 -14.33 29.25 1.63
CA TRP A 8 -12.91 28.84 1.64
C TRP A 8 -11.87 29.97 1.53
N SER A 9 -12.25 31.23 1.73
CA SER A 9 -11.27 32.31 1.75
C SER A 9 -10.77 32.60 3.17
N ARG A 10 -9.86 31.75 3.66
CA ARG A 10 -8.98 32.09 4.79
C ARG A 10 -7.55 32.08 4.29
N THR A 11 -6.99 33.29 4.20
CA THR A 11 -5.58 33.56 3.96
C THR A 11 -4.74 32.83 5.01
N ALA A 12 -4.18 31.67 4.64
CA ALA A 12 -3.23 30.96 5.49
C ALA A 12 -1.96 31.82 5.58
N LYS A 13 -1.65 32.33 6.79
CA LYS A 13 -0.33 32.90 7.07
C LYS A 13 0.72 31.80 6.92
N PRO A 14 1.88 32.07 6.31
CA PRO A 14 2.94 31.07 6.24
C PRO A 14 3.44 30.78 7.66
N PHE A 15 3.29 29.52 8.09
CA PHE A 15 3.96 29.02 9.28
C PHE A 15 5.44 28.83 8.93
N THR A 16 6.24 29.87 9.07
CA THR A 16 7.71 29.75 9.00
C THR A 16 8.19 29.02 10.24
N SER A 17 8.24 27.69 10.16
CA SER A 17 8.92 26.88 11.16
C SER A 17 10.40 26.80 10.81
N SER A 18 11.25 27.35 11.68
CA SER A 18 12.69 27.06 11.74
C SER A 18 12.93 25.61 12.24
N ARG A 19 12.22 24.63 11.66
CA ARG A 19 12.34 23.18 11.91
C ARG A 19 12.60 22.38 10.63
N ASN A 20 12.81 23.05 9.51
CA ASN A 20 12.91 22.38 8.21
C ASN A 20 14.25 21.67 7.96
N ASN A 21 15.23 21.82 8.85
CA ASN A 21 16.55 21.20 8.69
C ASN A 21 16.74 19.88 9.48
N GLN A 22 15.76 19.46 10.28
CA GLN A 22 15.87 18.25 11.13
C GLN A 22 15.11 17.04 10.56
N VAL A 23 14.07 17.28 9.75
CA VAL A 23 13.26 16.20 9.13
C VAL A 23 14.01 15.52 7.97
N GLY A 24 14.90 16.23 7.28
CA GLY A 24 15.77 15.67 6.24
C GLY A 24 16.79 14.70 6.82
N ALA A 25 17.50 15.11 7.88
CA ALA A 25 18.53 14.31 8.52
C ALA A 25 17.99 13.00 9.13
N MET A 26 16.77 12.99 9.68
CA MET A 26 16.17 11.76 10.24
C MET A 26 15.81 10.70 9.20
N LYS A 27 15.56 11.06 7.93
CA LYS A 27 15.19 10.10 6.89
C LYS A 27 16.35 9.15 6.56
N ASP A 28 17.58 9.65 6.68
CA ASP A 28 18.81 8.93 6.31
C ASP A 28 19.23 7.89 7.36
N PHE A 29 18.74 8.00 8.61
CA PHE A 29 19.10 7.10 9.71
C PHE A 29 18.11 5.97 9.98
N LEU A 30 16.92 5.99 9.39
CA LEU A 30 16.01 4.87 9.62
C LEU A 30 16.65 3.57 8.99
N PRO A 31 16.28 2.36 9.42
CA PRO A 31 16.80 1.11 8.84
C PRO A 31 16.04 0.70 7.58
N ALA A 32 16.72 0.23 6.53
CA ALA A 32 16.06 -0.27 5.31
C ALA A 32 15.10 -1.42 5.66
N PHE A 33 13.92 -1.44 5.05
CA PHE A 33 12.82 -2.32 5.48
C PHE A 33 12.15 -3.03 4.31
N TRP A 34 11.48 -4.12 4.64
CA TRP A 34 10.55 -4.83 3.76
C TRP A 34 9.11 -4.53 4.19
N ALA A 35 8.19 -4.49 3.24
CA ALA A 35 6.76 -4.39 3.52
C ALA A 35 6.07 -5.74 3.27
N VAL A 36 5.15 -6.13 4.15
CA VAL A 36 4.29 -7.31 3.99
C VAL A 36 2.85 -6.85 3.89
N ILE A 37 2.19 -7.17 2.78
CA ILE A 37 0.82 -6.74 2.47
C ILE A 37 -0.09 -7.97 2.37
N PRO A 38 -0.81 -8.34 3.43
CA PRO A 38 -1.77 -9.42 3.38
C PRO A 38 -3.06 -8.99 2.67
N ALA A 39 -3.29 -9.56 1.50
CA ALA A 39 -4.40 -9.23 0.60
C ALA A 39 -5.17 -10.46 0.09
N ALA A 40 -4.97 -11.64 0.69
CA ALA A 40 -5.64 -12.89 0.30
C ALA A 40 -7.12 -13.00 0.73
N GLY A 41 -7.61 -12.02 1.50
CA GLY A 41 -8.99 -12.03 1.98
C GLY A 41 -9.99 -11.74 0.86
N ILE A 42 -11.08 -12.52 0.82
CA ILE A 42 -12.19 -12.36 -0.13
C ILE A 42 -13.10 -11.15 0.18
N GLY A 43 -12.95 -10.52 1.34
CA GLY A 43 -13.72 -9.33 1.70
C GLY A 43 -15.20 -9.59 2.00
N ALA A 44 -15.56 -10.73 2.58
CA ALA A 44 -16.94 -11.23 2.80
C ALA A 44 -17.98 -10.26 3.43
N ARG A 45 -17.54 -9.16 4.07
CA ARG A 45 -18.44 -8.12 4.62
C ARG A 45 -18.78 -7.02 3.61
N MET A 46 -17.98 -6.87 2.57
CA MET A 46 -18.27 -5.99 1.44
C MET A 46 -19.09 -6.81 0.46
N ALA A 47 -20.37 -6.50 0.34
CA ALA A 47 -21.29 -7.11 -0.64
C ALA A 47 -20.97 -6.59 -2.05
N ALA A 48 -19.74 -6.82 -2.51
CA ALA A 48 -19.24 -6.46 -3.82
C ALA A 48 -19.15 -7.70 -4.71
N ASP A 49 -19.17 -7.49 -6.02
CA ASP A 49 -19.00 -8.51 -7.06
C ASP A 49 -17.59 -9.12 -7.10
N ARG A 50 -16.64 -8.47 -6.41
CA ARG A 50 -15.22 -8.85 -6.38
C ARG A 50 -14.58 -8.53 -5.02
N PRO A 51 -13.41 -9.13 -4.70
CA PRO A 51 -12.69 -8.80 -3.47
C PRO A 51 -12.38 -7.30 -3.39
N LYS A 52 -12.60 -6.71 -2.21
CA LYS A 52 -12.56 -5.25 -2.01
C LYS A 52 -11.26 -4.58 -2.48
N GLN A 53 -10.14 -5.29 -2.40
CA GLN A 53 -8.83 -4.77 -2.79
C GLN A 53 -8.75 -4.44 -4.28
N TYR A 54 -9.61 -5.01 -5.12
CA TYR A 54 -9.69 -4.71 -6.56
C TYR A 54 -10.76 -3.69 -6.92
N LEU A 55 -11.46 -3.10 -5.95
CA LEU A 55 -12.38 -2.00 -6.22
C LEU A 55 -11.61 -0.78 -6.70
N GLN A 56 -12.19 -0.09 -7.69
CA GLN A 56 -11.61 1.09 -8.29
C GLN A 56 -11.92 2.34 -7.47
N LEU A 57 -10.90 3.17 -7.27
CA LEU A 57 -10.97 4.47 -6.62
C LEU A 57 -10.07 5.44 -7.40
N GLY A 58 -10.67 6.42 -8.08
CA GLY A 58 -9.89 7.40 -8.85
C GLY A 58 -9.04 6.79 -9.98
N GLY A 59 -9.51 5.72 -10.61
CA GLY A 59 -8.84 5.07 -11.74
C GLY A 59 -7.77 4.03 -11.38
N LEU A 60 -7.51 3.80 -10.09
CA LEU A 60 -6.65 2.73 -9.59
C LEU A 60 -7.41 1.85 -8.60
N THR A 61 -7.02 0.59 -8.48
CA THR A 61 -7.55 -0.29 -7.44
C THR A 61 -7.10 0.15 -6.05
N ILE A 62 -7.88 -0.19 -5.01
CA ILE A 62 -7.48 0.02 -3.61
C ILE A 62 -6.11 -0.64 -3.32
N LEU A 63 -5.85 -1.79 -3.93
CA LEU A 63 -4.56 -2.46 -3.81
C LEU A 63 -3.43 -1.62 -4.42
N GLU A 64 -3.60 -1.10 -5.64
CA GLU A 64 -2.60 -0.23 -6.28
C GLU A 64 -2.30 1.01 -5.45
N HIS A 65 -3.33 1.70 -4.94
CA HIS A 65 -3.13 2.83 -4.02
C HIS A 65 -2.28 2.45 -2.81
N SER A 66 -2.55 1.27 -2.22
CA SER A 66 -1.79 0.79 -1.05
C SER A 66 -0.34 0.49 -1.40
N LEU A 67 -0.07 -0.10 -2.57
CA LEU A 67 1.27 -0.47 -3.01
C LEU A 67 2.11 0.77 -3.37
N LEU A 68 1.53 1.74 -4.08
CA LEU A 68 2.21 2.97 -4.49
C LEU A 68 2.75 3.76 -3.30
N CYS A 69 2.03 3.78 -2.17
CA CYS A 69 2.50 4.40 -0.93
C CYS A 69 3.87 3.89 -0.45
N PHE A 70 4.21 2.63 -0.74
CA PHE A 70 5.50 2.04 -0.35
C PHE A 70 6.54 2.13 -1.46
N LEU A 71 6.12 1.97 -2.73
CA LEU A 71 7.05 1.92 -3.87
C LEU A 71 7.83 3.24 -4.07
N ASP A 72 7.31 4.36 -3.59
CA ASP A 72 8.00 5.66 -3.63
C ASP A 72 8.91 5.90 -2.41
N HIS A 73 8.98 4.95 -1.47
CA HIS A 73 9.79 5.12 -0.26
C HIS A 73 11.27 4.76 -0.54
N PRO A 74 12.24 5.68 -0.34
CA PRO A 74 13.64 5.51 -0.74
C PRO A 74 14.40 4.37 -0.03
N ARG A 75 13.77 3.79 0.98
CA ARG A 75 14.33 2.79 1.90
C ARG A 75 13.62 1.45 1.89
N LEU A 76 12.65 1.31 1.00
CA LEU A 76 12.00 0.04 0.73
C LEU A 76 13.01 -0.86 0.02
N LYS A 77 13.31 -2.01 0.60
CA LYS A 77 14.08 -3.08 -0.06
C LYS A 77 13.22 -3.81 -1.10
N GLY A 78 11.96 -4.00 -0.77
CA GLY A 78 10.92 -4.59 -1.62
C GLY A 78 9.67 -4.84 -0.79
N LEU A 79 8.66 -5.44 -1.42
CA LEU A 79 7.43 -5.80 -0.73
C LEU A 79 6.98 -7.21 -1.11
N VAL A 80 6.39 -7.90 -0.14
CA VAL A 80 5.77 -9.20 -0.33
C VAL A 80 4.27 -9.04 -0.17
N ILE A 81 3.52 -9.43 -1.19
CA ILE A 81 2.07 -9.45 -1.17
C ILE A 81 1.57 -10.90 -1.09
N SER A 82 0.73 -11.19 -0.11
CA SER A 82 0.03 -12.47 -0.03
C SER A 82 -1.37 -12.37 -0.61
N LEU A 83 -1.67 -13.19 -1.61
CA LEU A 83 -2.93 -13.19 -2.37
C LEU A 83 -3.58 -14.57 -2.32
N ALA A 84 -4.86 -14.65 -2.68
CA ALA A 84 -5.49 -15.96 -2.86
C ALA A 84 -4.76 -16.74 -3.96
N VAL A 85 -4.63 -18.05 -3.80
CA VAL A 85 -3.91 -18.93 -4.74
C VAL A 85 -4.46 -18.76 -6.16
N ASP A 86 -5.78 -18.70 -6.26
CA ASP A 86 -6.58 -18.60 -7.48
C ASP A 86 -6.96 -17.16 -7.84
N ASP A 87 -6.30 -16.14 -7.27
CA ASP A 87 -6.60 -14.74 -7.54
C ASP A 87 -6.51 -14.41 -9.04
N PRO A 88 -7.64 -14.12 -9.71
CA PRO A 88 -7.67 -13.92 -11.16
C PRO A 88 -7.35 -12.48 -11.57
N TYR A 89 -7.28 -11.55 -10.61
CA TYR A 89 -7.21 -10.12 -10.88
C TYR A 89 -5.78 -9.59 -10.89
N TRP A 90 -4.92 -10.15 -10.03
CA TRP A 90 -3.55 -9.67 -9.82
C TRP A 90 -2.74 -9.54 -11.11
N ALA A 91 -2.75 -10.58 -11.96
CA ALA A 91 -1.92 -10.62 -13.17
C ALA A 91 -2.24 -9.51 -14.18
N ALA A 92 -3.44 -8.92 -14.10
CA ALA A 92 -3.86 -7.82 -14.97
C ALA A 92 -3.38 -6.45 -14.47
N LEU A 93 -2.96 -6.32 -13.21
CA LEU A 93 -2.53 -5.04 -12.65
C LEU A 93 -1.14 -4.64 -13.17
N PRO A 94 -0.91 -3.39 -13.60
CA PRO A 94 0.41 -2.91 -14.01
C PRO A 94 1.50 -3.12 -12.94
N CYS A 95 1.16 -2.92 -11.66
CA CYS A 95 2.08 -3.09 -10.54
C CYS A 95 2.56 -4.54 -10.35
N ALA A 96 1.83 -5.53 -10.86
CA ALA A 96 2.24 -6.94 -10.79
C ALA A 96 3.54 -7.24 -11.57
N LYS A 97 3.97 -6.31 -12.43
CA LYS A 97 5.22 -6.39 -13.19
C LYS A 97 6.40 -5.68 -12.52
N ASP A 98 6.18 -4.98 -11.40
CA ASP A 98 7.27 -4.32 -10.67
C ASP A 98 8.14 -5.37 -9.96
N ALA A 99 9.43 -5.42 -10.31
CA ALA A 99 10.37 -6.42 -9.81
C ALA A 99 10.61 -6.35 -8.29
N ARG A 100 10.24 -5.24 -7.64
CA ARG A 100 10.33 -5.07 -6.18
C ARG A 100 9.16 -5.75 -5.45
N ILE A 101 8.13 -6.18 -6.18
CA ILE A 101 6.96 -6.85 -5.65
C ILE A 101 7.09 -8.35 -5.83
N GLN A 102 7.02 -9.07 -4.73
CA GLN A 102 7.05 -10.52 -4.70
C GLN A 102 5.68 -11.02 -4.25
N ARG A 103 5.07 -11.93 -5.02
CA ARG A 103 3.80 -12.57 -4.66
C ARG A 103 4.07 -13.87 -3.93
N VAL A 104 3.31 -14.12 -2.87
CA VAL A 104 3.19 -15.42 -2.22
C VAL A 104 1.72 -15.81 -2.09
N ASP A 105 1.46 -17.09 -1.85
CA ASP A 105 0.13 -17.56 -1.55
C ASP A 105 -0.29 -17.18 -0.12
N GLY A 106 -1.54 -16.76 0.02
CA GLY A 106 -2.19 -16.48 1.28
C GLY A 106 -2.46 -17.75 2.10
N GLY A 107 -2.61 -17.55 3.40
CA GLY A 107 -3.10 -18.59 4.30
C GLY A 107 -4.63 -18.56 4.42
N SER A 108 -5.18 -19.59 5.08
CA SER A 108 -6.62 -19.65 5.42
C SER A 108 -7.09 -18.45 6.24
N GLU A 109 -6.19 -17.87 7.03
CA GLU A 109 -6.41 -16.68 7.82
C GLU A 109 -5.38 -15.58 7.49
N ARG A 110 -5.65 -14.37 8.01
CA ARG A 110 -4.73 -13.24 7.89
C ARG A 110 -3.35 -13.56 8.48
N SER A 111 -3.31 -14.25 9.62
CA SER A 111 -2.08 -14.68 10.29
C SER A 111 -1.23 -15.59 9.40
N GLY A 112 -1.84 -16.61 8.76
CA GLY A 112 -1.17 -17.48 7.80
C GLY A 112 -0.64 -16.73 6.58
N SER A 113 -1.41 -15.78 6.06
CA SER A 113 -0.98 -14.91 4.94
C SER A 113 0.23 -14.05 5.28
N VAL A 114 0.34 -13.60 6.54
CA VAL A 114 1.51 -12.87 7.03
C VAL A 114 2.69 -13.82 7.24
N LEU A 115 2.46 -14.99 7.84
CA LEU A 115 3.49 -15.99 8.09
C LEU A 115 4.17 -16.44 6.79
N ASN A 116 3.40 -16.76 5.75
CA ASN A 116 3.95 -17.17 4.45
C ASN A 116 4.87 -16.09 3.85
N ALA A 117 4.47 -14.83 3.94
CA ALA A 117 5.29 -13.71 3.47
C ALA A 117 6.57 -13.54 4.28
N LEU A 118 6.51 -13.69 5.60
CA LEU A 118 7.69 -13.61 6.47
C LEU A 118 8.64 -14.78 6.24
N LEU A 119 8.13 -16.01 6.05
CA LEU A 119 8.94 -17.18 5.71
C LEU A 119 9.64 -16.99 4.37
N HIS A 120 8.93 -16.43 3.37
CA HIS A 120 9.49 -16.11 2.07
C HIS A 120 10.64 -15.10 2.16
N LEU A 121 10.49 -14.07 3.00
CA LEU A 121 11.58 -13.12 3.28
C LEU A 121 12.74 -13.79 4.02
N HIS A 122 12.45 -14.61 5.03
CA HIS A 122 13.47 -15.30 5.81
C HIS A 122 14.32 -16.24 4.95
N ALA A 123 13.72 -16.90 3.96
CA ALA A 123 14.41 -17.76 3.02
C ALA A 123 15.40 -17.02 2.09
N GLN A 124 15.32 -15.69 2.00
CA GLN A 124 16.21 -14.86 1.18
C GLN A 124 17.49 -14.41 1.91
N GLY A 125 17.56 -14.57 3.24
CA GLY A 125 18.64 -14.09 4.10
C GLY A 125 18.36 -12.74 4.74
#